data_AF-A0A498KTY4-F1
#
_entry.id   AF-A0A498KTY4-F1
#
_cell.length_a   1.000
_cell.length_b   1.000
_cell.length_c   1.000
_cell.angle_alpha   90.00
_cell.angle_beta   90.00
_cell.angle_gamma   90.00
#
_symmetry.space_group_name_H-M   'P 1'
#
loop_
_entity.id
_entity.type
_entity.pdbx_description
1 polymer ?
#
loop_
_entity_poly.entity_id
_entity_poly.type
_entity_poly.pdbx_seq_one_letter_code
_entity_poly.pdbx_strand_id
1 'polypeptide(L)'
;MSSFDRIELSIDPGTWDPMNEDMVSLDPIEFHSEEEPYKDRIDSYQKNTGLTEAVQTGTGQLNGIPVAIGVMDFQFMGGSMGSVVGEKITRLAEYATNQFLPLILVCASGGARMQEGSLSLMQMAKISSALYDYQLNKKLFYVAILTSPTTGGVTASFGKRVIEQTLNKTVPEDSQVAEYLFHKGLFDPIVPRNPLKGVLSELFRLHAFFPLNEN
;
A
#
# COMPACT_ATOMS: atom_id res chain seq x y z
N MET A 1 3.01 -0.88 13.88
CA MET A 1 3.58 -2.02 13.15
C MET A 1 4.18 -1.44 11.89
N SER A 2 5.50 -1.52 11.79
CA SER A 2 6.27 -1.06 10.64
C SER A 2 5.99 -1.93 9.41
N SER A 3 6.47 -1.50 8.27
CA SER A 3 6.49 -2.30 7.04
C SER A 3 7.35 -3.56 7.20
N PHE A 4 8.47 -3.50 7.93
CA PHE A 4 9.31 -4.66 8.25
C PHE A 4 8.54 -5.73 9.04
N ASP A 5 7.87 -5.33 10.13
CA ASP A 5 7.08 -6.25 10.95
C ASP A 5 6.01 -6.97 10.12
N ARG A 6 5.39 -6.26 9.16
CA ARG A 6 4.33 -6.79 8.30
C ARG A 6 4.87 -7.76 7.27
N ILE A 7 6.04 -7.49 6.70
CA ILE A 7 6.73 -8.41 5.80
C ILE A 7 7.09 -9.68 6.56
N GLU A 8 7.69 -9.57 7.74
CA GLU A 8 8.05 -10.73 8.59
C GLU A 8 6.82 -11.57 8.98
N LEU A 9 5.69 -10.93 9.28
CA LEU A 9 4.45 -11.63 9.61
C LEU A 9 3.80 -12.33 8.41
N SER A 10 4.03 -11.84 7.18
CA SER A 10 3.30 -12.30 5.98
C SER A 10 4.11 -13.25 5.12
N ILE A 11 5.42 -13.01 5.00
CA ILE A 11 6.35 -13.70 4.11
C ILE A 11 7.13 -14.76 4.87
N ASP A 12 7.43 -15.87 4.21
CA ASP A 12 8.18 -16.98 4.78
C ASP A 12 9.65 -16.57 5.01
N PRO A 13 10.25 -16.93 6.16
CA PRO A 13 11.62 -16.56 6.49
C PRO A 13 12.62 -16.94 5.39
N GLY A 14 13.48 -16.00 5.00
CA GLY A 14 14.52 -16.22 3.98
C GLY A 14 14.03 -16.17 2.54
N THR A 15 12.76 -15.84 2.29
CA THR A 15 12.21 -15.76 0.92
C THR A 15 11.95 -14.34 0.43
N TRP A 16 12.10 -13.33 1.29
CA TRP A 16 11.92 -11.93 0.92
C TRP A 16 12.97 -11.47 -0.10
N ASP A 17 12.52 -11.03 -1.26
CA ASP A 17 13.34 -10.46 -2.33
C ASP A 17 12.84 -9.05 -2.67
N PRO A 18 13.46 -7.99 -2.11
CA PRO A 18 13.01 -6.63 -2.27
C PRO A 18 13.27 -6.11 -3.70
N MET A 19 12.42 -5.18 -4.15
CA MET A 19 12.48 -4.57 -5.48
C MET A 19 12.54 -3.05 -5.39
N ASN A 20 13.38 -2.44 -6.25
CA ASN A 20 13.52 -0.99 -6.39
C ASN A 20 13.89 -0.29 -5.07
N GLU A 21 14.81 -0.87 -4.29
CA GLU A 21 15.21 -0.32 -2.99
C GLU A 21 15.93 1.02 -3.11
N ASP A 22 16.66 1.22 -4.20
CA ASP A 22 17.45 2.41 -4.52
C ASP A 22 16.60 3.60 -5.03
N MET A 23 15.31 3.41 -5.26
CA MET A 23 14.42 4.44 -5.76
C MET A 23 14.07 5.45 -4.65
N VAL A 24 14.41 6.72 -4.88
CA VAL A 24 14.21 7.83 -3.94
C VAL A 24 13.46 8.99 -4.56
N SER A 25 12.74 9.74 -3.72
CA SER A 25 11.96 10.90 -4.15
C SER A 25 12.88 12.09 -4.44
N LEU A 26 12.48 12.89 -5.43
CA LEU A 26 13.09 14.19 -5.73
C LEU A 26 12.09 15.30 -5.41
N ASP A 27 12.50 16.56 -5.58
CA ASP A 27 11.63 17.73 -5.48
C ASP A 27 11.31 18.28 -6.88
N PRO A 28 10.31 17.70 -7.59
CA PRO A 28 10.04 18.02 -8.99
C PRO A 28 9.38 19.40 -9.20
N ILE A 29 8.82 19.99 -8.14
CA ILE A 29 8.11 21.27 -8.20
C ILE A 29 8.80 22.38 -7.42
N GLU A 30 10.02 22.13 -6.93
CA GLU A 30 10.78 23.04 -6.08
C GLU A 30 9.92 23.57 -4.91
N PHE A 31 9.33 22.65 -4.16
CA PHE A 31 8.32 22.97 -3.16
C PHE A 31 8.88 23.91 -2.07
N HIS A 32 8.45 25.17 -2.11
CA HIS A 32 8.82 26.16 -1.11
C HIS A 32 8.02 25.99 0.18
N SER A 33 8.73 25.76 1.28
CA SER A 33 8.19 25.77 2.64
C SER A 33 8.96 26.79 3.48
N GLU A 34 8.24 27.55 4.33
CA GLU A 34 8.86 28.46 5.30
C GLU A 34 9.54 27.72 6.46
N GLU A 35 9.19 26.45 6.70
CA GLU A 35 9.73 25.65 7.80
C GLU A 35 10.97 24.86 7.38
N GLU A 36 10.82 23.95 6.42
CA GLU A 36 11.89 23.02 6.02
C GLU A 36 11.73 22.61 4.54
N PRO A 37 12.83 22.62 3.74
CA PRO A 37 12.81 22.14 2.35
C PRO A 37 12.30 20.69 2.24
N TYR A 38 11.58 20.38 1.15
CA TYR A 38 11.02 19.03 0.97
C TYR A 38 12.10 17.94 0.97
N LYS A 39 13.25 18.22 0.36
CA LYS A 39 14.40 17.30 0.35
C LYS A 39 14.90 16.95 1.75
N ASP A 40 15.03 17.94 2.62
CA ASP A 40 15.53 17.74 3.99
C ASP A 40 14.53 16.92 4.81
N ARG A 41 13.22 17.12 4.57
CA ARG A 41 12.17 16.27 5.14
C ARG A 41 12.31 14.82 4.70
N ILE A 42 12.48 14.56 3.40
CA ILE A 42 12.69 13.19 2.89
C ILE A 42 13.92 12.56 3.59
N ASP A 43 15.05 13.26 3.58
CA ASP A 43 16.29 12.77 4.19
C ASP A 43 16.12 12.44 5.69
N SER A 44 15.36 13.27 6.42
CA SER A 44 15.02 13.06 7.83
C SER A 44 14.19 11.79 8.03
N TYR A 45 13.12 11.60 7.25
CA TYR A 45 12.30 10.39 7.34
C TYR A 45 13.05 9.13 6.92
N GLN A 46 13.92 9.21 5.91
CA GLN A 46 14.79 8.09 5.51
C GLN A 46 15.72 7.68 6.66
N LYS A 47 16.37 8.64 7.33
CA LYS A 47 17.23 8.37 8.51
C LYS A 47 16.45 7.77 9.67
N ASN A 48 15.25 8.28 9.95
CA ASN A 48 14.46 7.86 11.11
C ASN A 48 13.82 6.49 10.93
N THR A 49 13.40 6.14 9.71
CA THR A 49 12.68 4.89 9.42
C THR A 49 13.58 3.79 8.85
N GLY A 50 14.73 4.16 8.27
CA GLY A 50 15.58 3.25 7.50
C GLY A 50 15.00 2.87 6.13
N LEU A 51 13.91 3.50 5.70
CA LEU A 51 13.26 3.25 4.41
C LEU A 51 13.67 4.30 3.38
N THR A 52 13.63 3.95 2.09
CA THR A 52 13.85 4.93 1.01
C THR A 52 12.59 5.72 0.63
N GLU A 53 11.40 5.16 0.89
CA GLU A 53 10.10 5.83 0.75
C GLU A 53 9.03 5.12 1.61
N ALA A 54 7.80 5.61 1.57
CA ALA A 54 6.64 5.11 2.29
C ALA A 54 6.07 3.77 1.80
N VAL A 55 6.76 3.04 0.93
CA VAL A 55 6.36 1.68 0.51
C VAL A 55 7.57 0.80 0.27
N GLN A 56 7.52 -0.40 0.86
CA GLN A 56 8.40 -1.51 0.50
C GLN A 56 7.69 -2.41 -0.50
N THR A 57 8.38 -2.83 -1.55
CA THR A 57 7.82 -3.70 -2.60
C THR A 57 8.79 -4.82 -2.88
N GLY A 58 8.30 -6.01 -3.14
CA GLY A 58 9.14 -7.17 -3.42
C GLY A 58 8.35 -8.42 -3.68
N THR A 59 9.06 -9.53 -3.78
CA THR A 59 8.47 -10.87 -3.86
C THR A 59 8.84 -11.68 -2.62
N GLY A 60 8.11 -12.78 -2.43
CA GLY A 60 8.45 -13.78 -1.43
C GLY A 60 7.49 -14.95 -1.50
N GLN A 61 7.56 -15.82 -0.50
CA GLN A 61 6.61 -16.92 -0.37
C GLN A 61 5.68 -16.68 0.80
N LEU A 62 4.41 -17.04 0.64
CA LEU A 62 3.41 -17.06 1.70
C LEU A 62 2.90 -18.50 1.83
N ASN A 63 3.35 -19.19 2.88
CA ASN A 63 3.12 -20.63 3.04
C ASN A 63 3.53 -21.43 1.78
N GLY A 64 4.69 -21.10 1.22
CA GLY A 64 5.26 -21.68 0.01
C GLY A 64 4.67 -21.18 -1.31
N ILE A 65 3.58 -20.40 -1.29
CA ILE A 65 2.97 -19.80 -2.49
C ILE A 65 3.80 -18.57 -2.88
N PRO A 66 4.35 -18.48 -4.10
CA PRO A 66 5.03 -17.28 -4.57
C PRO A 66 4.04 -16.11 -4.66
N VAL A 67 4.40 -14.97 -4.09
CA VAL A 67 3.56 -13.77 -4.09
C VAL A 67 4.38 -12.52 -4.40
N ALA A 68 3.75 -11.55 -5.04
CA ALA A 68 4.22 -10.17 -5.07
C ALA A 68 3.53 -9.38 -3.96
N ILE A 69 4.26 -8.56 -3.20
CA ILE A 69 3.70 -7.79 -2.09
C ILE A 69 4.26 -6.37 -2.02
N GLY A 70 3.36 -5.40 -1.81
CA GLY A 70 3.66 -4.01 -1.49
C GLY A 70 3.14 -3.67 -0.11
N VAL A 71 4.00 -3.13 0.76
CA VAL A 71 3.66 -2.78 2.15
C VAL A 71 3.95 -1.32 2.39
N MET A 72 2.90 -0.51 2.54
CA MET A 72 3.03 0.90 2.89
C MET A 72 3.42 1.08 4.36
N ASP A 73 4.20 2.12 4.64
CA ASP A 73 4.61 2.50 5.99
C ASP A 73 4.14 3.91 6.35
N PHE A 74 3.22 3.99 7.31
CA PHE A 74 2.68 5.27 7.78
C PHE A 74 3.74 6.12 8.52
N GLN A 75 4.80 5.52 9.06
CA GLN A 75 5.86 6.26 9.74
C GLN A 75 6.64 7.17 8.77
N PHE A 76 6.67 6.83 7.48
CA PHE A 76 7.30 7.64 6.46
C PHE A 76 6.30 8.67 5.91
N MET A 77 6.41 9.93 6.34
CA MET A 77 5.56 11.04 5.87
C MET A 77 4.05 10.72 5.86
N GLY A 78 3.56 10.00 6.88
CA GLY A 78 2.16 9.61 6.98
C GLY A 78 1.72 8.61 5.91
N GLY A 79 2.64 7.83 5.34
CA GLY A 79 2.34 6.87 4.28
C GLY A 79 1.86 7.54 2.99
N SER A 80 2.10 8.84 2.81
CA SER A 80 1.46 9.58 1.73
C SER A 80 2.00 9.18 0.36
N MET A 81 1.11 9.04 -0.62
CA MET A 81 1.47 8.55 -1.95
C MET A 81 2.03 9.68 -2.81
N GLY A 82 3.34 9.63 -3.07
CA GLY A 82 4.06 10.45 -4.06
C GLY A 82 4.49 9.62 -5.27
N SER A 83 5.31 10.20 -6.15
CA SER A 83 5.73 9.62 -7.43
C SER A 83 6.46 8.29 -7.27
N VAL A 84 7.34 8.18 -6.26
CA VAL A 84 8.07 6.93 -5.98
C VAL A 84 7.16 5.83 -5.46
N VAL A 85 6.23 6.15 -4.55
CA VAL A 85 5.23 5.17 -4.09
C VAL A 85 4.42 4.65 -5.27
N GLY A 86 3.97 5.55 -6.14
CA GLY A 86 3.23 5.20 -7.35
C GLY A 86 4.03 4.35 -8.33
N GLU A 87 5.29 4.70 -8.60
CA GLU A 87 6.20 3.93 -9.45
C GLU A 87 6.48 2.53 -8.88
N LYS A 88 6.83 2.40 -7.59
CA LYS A 88 7.15 1.10 -6.97
C LYS A 88 5.94 0.16 -7.02
N ILE A 89 4.74 0.64 -6.70
CA ILE A 89 3.51 -0.17 -6.78
C ILE A 89 3.19 -0.55 -8.24
N THR A 90 3.37 0.38 -9.19
CA THR A 90 3.14 0.11 -10.62
C THR A 90 4.08 -0.98 -11.13
N ARG A 91 5.39 -0.87 -10.85
CA ARG A 91 6.38 -1.88 -11.23
C ARG A 91 6.11 -3.24 -10.58
N LEU A 92 5.68 -3.24 -9.33
CA LEU A 92 5.30 -4.48 -8.63
C LEU A 92 4.12 -5.15 -9.34
N ALA A 93 3.08 -4.39 -9.70
CA ALA A 93 1.91 -4.91 -10.41
C ALA A 93 2.28 -5.43 -11.81
N GLU A 94 3.11 -4.70 -12.57
CA GLU A 94 3.61 -5.14 -13.88
C GLU A 94 4.48 -6.39 -13.77
N TYR A 95 5.34 -6.47 -12.76
CA TYR A 95 6.15 -7.65 -12.49
C TYR A 95 5.26 -8.85 -12.14
N ALA A 96 4.29 -8.66 -11.24
CA ALA A 96 3.34 -9.71 -10.87
C ALA A 96 2.52 -10.19 -12.08
N THR A 97 2.12 -9.28 -12.97
CA THR A 97 1.51 -9.60 -14.27
C THR A 97 2.41 -10.50 -15.11
N ASN A 98 3.69 -10.14 -15.26
CA ASN A 98 4.63 -10.85 -16.12
C ASN A 98 5.03 -12.23 -15.57
N GLN A 99 5.09 -12.36 -14.24
CA GLN A 99 5.43 -13.61 -13.55
C GLN A 99 4.19 -14.45 -13.16
N PHE A 100 2.98 -13.98 -13.48
CA PHE A 100 1.72 -14.62 -13.09
C PHE A 100 1.61 -14.87 -11.57
N LEU A 101 2.03 -13.89 -10.77
CA LEU A 101 1.99 -13.96 -9.31
C LEU A 101 0.71 -13.33 -8.76
N PRO A 102 0.14 -13.88 -7.67
CA PRO A 102 -0.86 -13.17 -6.89
C PRO A 102 -0.23 -11.95 -6.22
N LEU A 103 -1.00 -10.87 -6.08
CA LEU A 103 -0.51 -9.59 -5.58
C LEU A 103 -1.18 -9.21 -4.25
N ILE A 104 -0.39 -8.74 -3.29
CA ILE A 104 -0.87 -8.18 -2.02
C ILE A 104 -0.47 -6.71 -1.95
N LEU A 105 -1.42 -5.83 -1.62
CA LEU A 105 -1.14 -4.43 -1.30
C LEU A 105 -1.62 -4.11 0.11
N VAL A 106 -0.70 -3.90 1.04
CA VAL A 106 -1.00 -3.46 2.41
C VAL A 106 -0.99 -1.94 2.46
N CYS A 107 -2.16 -1.35 2.61
CA CYS A 107 -2.36 0.09 2.56
C CYS A 107 -2.30 0.70 3.96
N ALA A 108 -1.54 1.78 4.09
CA ALA A 108 -1.45 2.62 5.28
C ALA A 108 -1.03 4.03 4.83
N SER A 109 -1.96 4.98 4.82
CA SER A 109 -1.73 6.30 4.25
C SER A 109 -2.68 7.37 4.79
N GLY A 110 -2.18 8.59 4.92
CA GLY A 110 -2.95 9.80 5.14
C GLY A 110 -3.49 10.43 3.85
N GLY A 111 -2.99 10.04 2.67
CA GLY A 111 -3.44 10.57 1.39
C GLY A 111 -2.31 10.82 0.38
N ALA A 112 -2.49 11.81 -0.51
CA ALA A 112 -1.51 12.17 -1.53
C ALA A 112 -0.37 13.02 -0.95
N ARG A 113 0.85 12.88 -1.48
CA ARG A 113 2.02 13.70 -1.09
C ARG A 113 1.89 15.10 -1.69
N MET A 114 1.39 16.06 -0.91
CA MET A 114 1.14 17.43 -1.39
C MET A 114 2.38 18.13 -1.95
N GLN A 115 3.56 17.77 -1.45
CA GLN A 115 4.86 18.32 -1.85
C GLN A 115 5.24 17.99 -3.30
N GLU A 116 4.54 17.05 -3.94
CA GLU A 116 4.72 16.73 -5.36
C GLU A 116 3.51 17.17 -6.21
N GLY A 117 2.54 17.85 -5.60
CA GLY A 117 1.40 18.45 -6.29
C GLY A 117 0.57 17.46 -7.10
N SER A 118 0.32 17.79 -8.37
CA SER A 118 -0.48 16.97 -9.28
C SER A 118 0.15 15.62 -9.61
N LEU A 119 1.48 15.48 -9.49
CA LEU A 119 2.15 14.19 -9.73
C LEU A 119 1.65 13.13 -8.76
N SER A 120 1.42 13.49 -7.50
CA SER A 120 0.84 12.60 -6.49
C SER A 120 -0.58 12.14 -6.83
N LEU A 121 -1.41 13.05 -7.37
CA LEU A 121 -2.76 12.71 -7.81
C LEU A 121 -2.73 11.73 -8.99
N MET A 122 -1.82 11.95 -9.95
CA MET A 122 -1.70 11.10 -11.13
C MET A 122 -1.24 9.67 -10.81
N GLN A 123 -0.63 9.43 -9.64
CA GLN A 123 -0.29 8.07 -9.22
C GLN A 123 -1.54 7.18 -9.04
N MET A 124 -2.70 7.75 -8.69
CA MET A 124 -3.95 7.00 -8.64
C MET A 124 -4.31 6.41 -10.00
N ALA A 125 -4.24 7.23 -11.05
CA ALA A 125 -4.54 6.80 -12.42
C ALA A 125 -3.53 5.76 -12.91
N LYS A 126 -2.24 5.98 -12.62
CA LYS A 126 -1.16 5.08 -13.00
C LYS A 126 -1.30 3.69 -12.38
N ILE A 127 -1.44 3.61 -11.05
CA ILE A 127 -1.63 2.33 -10.34
C ILE A 127 -2.92 1.66 -10.83
N SER A 128 -4.02 2.41 -10.96
CA SER A 128 -5.29 1.86 -11.43
C SER A 128 -5.18 1.27 -12.83
N SER A 129 -4.42 1.90 -13.73
CA SER A 129 -4.18 1.38 -15.08
C SER A 129 -3.39 0.08 -15.06
N ALA A 130 -2.35 -0.04 -14.23
CA ALA A 130 -1.59 -1.28 -14.10
C ALA A 130 -2.42 -2.42 -13.48
N LEU A 131 -3.21 -2.11 -12.44
CA LEU A 131 -4.12 -3.08 -11.83
C LEU A 131 -5.27 -3.48 -12.77
N TYR A 132 -5.74 -2.57 -13.63
CA TYR A 132 -6.72 -2.88 -14.66
C TYR A 132 -6.20 -3.95 -15.63
N ASP A 133 -4.96 -3.81 -16.11
CA ASP A 133 -4.33 -4.83 -16.97
C ASP A 133 -4.16 -6.17 -16.22
N TYR A 134 -3.67 -6.12 -14.98
CA TYR A 134 -3.49 -7.28 -14.09
C TYR A 134 -4.79 -8.07 -13.90
N GLN A 135 -5.92 -7.39 -13.65
CA GLN A 135 -7.19 -8.05 -13.40
C GLN A 135 -7.96 -8.43 -14.66
N LEU A 136 -8.08 -7.55 -15.65
CA LEU A 136 -9.00 -7.78 -16.77
C LEU A 136 -8.35 -8.52 -17.93
N ASN A 137 -7.08 -8.20 -18.24
CA ASN A 137 -6.40 -8.84 -19.35
C ASN A 137 -5.75 -10.15 -18.92
N LYS A 138 -5.22 -10.22 -17.69
CA LYS A 138 -4.53 -11.41 -17.18
C LYS A 138 -5.35 -12.26 -16.22
N LYS A 139 -6.44 -11.73 -15.66
CA LYS A 139 -7.34 -12.44 -14.72
C LYS A 139 -6.60 -12.96 -13.48
N LEU A 140 -5.60 -12.22 -13.03
CA LEU A 140 -4.85 -12.54 -11.83
C LEU A 140 -5.54 -11.95 -10.58
N PHE A 141 -5.28 -12.57 -9.43
CA PHE A 141 -5.94 -12.23 -8.18
C PHE A 141 -5.05 -11.34 -7.31
N TYR A 142 -5.57 -10.19 -6.90
CA TYR A 142 -4.92 -9.34 -5.90
C TYR A 142 -5.82 -9.09 -4.69
N VAL A 143 -5.19 -8.87 -3.54
CA VAL A 143 -5.85 -8.50 -2.28
C VAL A 143 -5.32 -7.15 -1.80
N ALA A 144 -6.22 -6.20 -1.57
CA ALA A 144 -5.91 -4.95 -0.87
C ALA A 144 -6.24 -5.10 0.62
N ILE A 145 -5.23 -4.93 1.47
CA ILE A 145 -5.36 -5.00 2.93
C ILE A 145 -5.32 -3.58 3.47
N LEU A 146 -6.48 -3.02 3.81
CA LEU A 146 -6.56 -1.68 4.38
C LEU A 146 -6.26 -1.73 5.88
N THR A 147 -5.32 -0.89 6.33
CA THR A 147 -4.90 -0.85 7.73
C THR A 147 -5.06 0.56 8.28
N SER A 148 -5.17 0.69 9.60
CA SER A 148 -5.39 2.02 10.18
C SER A 148 -4.09 2.84 10.21
N PRO A 149 -4.07 4.07 9.68
CA PRO A 149 -5.11 4.71 8.85
C PRO A 149 -4.92 4.44 7.35
N THR A 150 -6.02 4.37 6.58
CA THR A 150 -5.98 4.47 5.10
C THR A 150 -7.01 5.49 4.64
N THR A 151 -6.55 6.65 4.18
CA THR A 151 -7.39 7.79 3.78
C THR A 151 -6.86 8.46 2.52
N GLY A 152 -7.56 9.49 2.03
CA GLY A 152 -7.08 10.33 0.93
C GLY A 152 -7.01 9.57 -0.38
N GLY A 153 -6.05 9.90 -1.24
CA GLY A 153 -5.92 9.32 -2.58
C GLY A 153 -5.72 7.79 -2.62
N VAL A 154 -5.27 7.16 -1.52
CA VAL A 154 -5.08 5.70 -1.45
C VAL A 154 -6.42 4.95 -1.29
N THR A 155 -7.41 5.55 -0.63
CA THR A 155 -8.79 5.00 -0.53
C THR A 155 -9.80 5.80 -1.37
N ALA A 156 -9.37 6.90 -1.99
CA ALA A 156 -10.23 7.95 -2.56
C ALA A 156 -11.27 8.50 -1.55
N SER A 157 -10.82 8.76 -0.32
CA SER A 157 -11.68 9.24 0.78
C SER A 157 -11.14 10.52 1.44
N PHE A 158 -11.87 11.07 2.43
CA PHE A 158 -11.44 12.23 3.21
C PHE A 158 -11.34 11.88 4.70
N GLY A 159 -10.42 12.53 5.42
CA GLY A 159 -10.31 12.39 6.87
C GLY A 159 -11.42 13.15 7.62
N LYS A 160 -11.80 12.63 8.79
CA LYS A 160 -12.82 13.20 9.69
C LYS A 160 -12.78 14.73 9.81
N ARG A 161 -11.59 15.29 10.09
CA ARG A 161 -11.37 16.73 10.25
C ARG A 161 -11.85 17.56 9.05
N VAL A 162 -11.55 17.11 7.82
CA VAL A 162 -11.94 17.83 6.60
C VAL A 162 -13.46 17.80 6.43
N ILE A 163 -14.08 16.65 6.68
CA ILE A 163 -15.54 16.47 6.58
C ILE A 163 -16.26 17.40 7.57
N GLU A 164 -15.80 17.44 8.83
CA GLU A 164 -16.40 18.28 9.86
C GLU A 164 -16.29 19.77 9.53
N GLN A 165 -15.13 20.21 9.04
CA GLN A 165 -14.91 21.59 8.62
C GLN A 165 -15.78 22.00 7.43
N THR A 166 -15.94 21.10 6.45
CA THR A 166 -16.77 21.39 5.26
C THR A 166 -18.27 21.39 5.57
N LEU A 167 -18.73 20.44 6.40
CA LEU A 167 -20.16 20.27 6.67
C LEU A 167 -20.66 21.08 7.88
N ASN A 168 -19.73 21.63 8.67
CA ASN A 168 -20.00 22.28 9.96
C ASN A 168 -20.88 21.40 10.88
N LYS A 169 -20.58 20.09 10.87
CA LYS A 169 -21.28 19.05 11.64
C LYS A 169 -20.27 18.06 12.18
N THR A 170 -20.53 17.55 13.37
CA THR A 170 -19.72 16.47 13.97
C THR A 170 -19.92 15.18 13.19
N VAL A 171 -18.81 14.53 12.84
CA VAL A 171 -18.82 13.21 12.21
C VAL A 171 -18.91 12.16 13.32
N PRO A 172 -19.85 11.20 13.25
CA PRO A 172 -19.94 10.14 14.25
C PRO A 172 -18.60 9.39 14.36
N GLU A 173 -18.13 9.15 15.60
CA GLU A 173 -16.81 8.52 15.87
C GLU A 173 -16.62 7.23 15.09
N ASP A 174 -17.64 6.38 15.04
CA ASP A 174 -17.53 5.06 14.42
C ASP A 174 -17.74 5.07 12.89
N SER A 175 -18.00 6.22 12.26
CA SER A 175 -18.40 6.25 10.84
C SER A 175 -17.29 5.90 9.84
N GLN A 176 -16.02 5.86 10.27
CA GLN A 176 -14.88 5.53 9.42
C GLN A 176 -14.08 4.31 9.92
N VAL A 177 -14.59 3.57 10.90
CA VAL A 177 -13.94 2.35 11.42
C VAL A 177 -14.28 1.14 10.56
N ALA A 178 -13.46 0.08 10.64
CA ALA A 178 -13.57 -1.09 9.77
C ALA A 178 -14.92 -1.78 9.90
N GLU A 179 -15.44 -1.90 11.12
CA GLU A 179 -16.73 -2.52 11.45
C GLU A 179 -17.88 -1.80 10.76
N TYR A 180 -17.90 -0.47 10.82
CA TYR A 180 -18.92 0.33 10.16
C TYR A 180 -18.85 0.19 8.64
N LEU A 181 -17.66 0.29 8.05
CA LEU A 181 -17.46 0.20 6.60
C LEU A 181 -17.78 -1.20 6.06
N PHE A 182 -17.48 -2.26 6.81
CA PHE A 182 -17.91 -3.62 6.52
C PHE A 182 -19.44 -3.73 6.48
N HIS A 183 -20.15 -3.18 7.47
CA HIS A 183 -21.61 -3.16 7.47
C HIS A 183 -22.22 -2.32 6.32
N LYS A 184 -21.45 -1.42 5.72
CA LYS A 184 -21.85 -0.67 4.51
C LYS A 184 -21.50 -1.38 3.21
N GLY A 185 -20.89 -2.57 3.27
CA GLY A 185 -20.52 -3.37 2.10
C GLY A 185 -19.27 -2.85 1.38
N LEU A 186 -18.44 -2.06 2.04
CA LEU A 186 -17.18 -1.57 1.45
C LEU A 186 -16.03 -2.57 1.56
N PHE A 187 -16.09 -3.48 2.54
CA PHE A 187 -15.05 -4.49 2.81
C PHE A 187 -15.61 -5.90 2.77
N ASP A 188 -14.82 -6.84 2.26
CA ASP A 188 -15.20 -8.25 2.10
C ASP A 188 -15.11 -9.04 3.43
N PRO A 189 -13.93 -9.15 4.09
CA PRO A 189 -13.89 -9.51 5.51
C PRO A 189 -13.05 -8.56 6.38
N ILE A 190 -13.34 -8.54 7.68
CA ILE A 190 -12.44 -8.00 8.70
C ILE A 190 -11.65 -9.17 9.29
N VAL A 191 -10.32 -9.13 9.12
CA VAL A 191 -9.43 -10.24 9.52
C VAL A 191 -8.48 -9.76 10.62
N PRO A 192 -8.48 -10.42 11.80
CA PRO A 192 -7.46 -10.15 12.82
C PRO A 192 -6.06 -10.48 12.29
N ARG A 193 -5.02 -9.84 12.85
CA ARG A 193 -3.64 -9.99 12.34
C ARG A 193 -3.11 -11.42 12.43
N ASN A 194 -3.39 -12.11 13.54
CA ASN A 194 -2.87 -13.46 13.79
C ASN A 194 -3.26 -14.48 12.70
N PRO A 195 -4.54 -14.62 12.28
CA PRO A 195 -4.92 -15.54 11.21
C PRO A 195 -4.64 -15.02 9.79
N LEU A 196 -4.20 -13.76 9.61
CA LEU A 196 -4.13 -13.12 8.29
C LEU A 196 -3.33 -13.92 7.27
N LYS A 197 -2.15 -14.44 7.65
CA LYS A 197 -1.31 -15.26 6.76
C LYS A 197 -2.03 -16.54 6.32
N GLY A 198 -2.76 -17.19 7.21
CA GLY A 198 -3.57 -18.37 6.88
C GLY A 198 -4.71 -18.03 5.92
N VAL A 199 -5.45 -16.96 6.21
CA VAL A 199 -6.56 -16.49 5.35
C VAL A 199 -6.09 -16.15 3.94
N LEU A 200 -4.96 -15.44 3.80
CA LEU A 200 -4.39 -15.13 2.49
C LEU A 200 -4.00 -16.39 1.72
N SER A 201 -3.41 -17.37 2.41
CA SER A 201 -3.03 -18.65 1.81
C SER A 201 -4.25 -19.42 1.28
N GLU A 202 -5.34 -19.47 2.05
CA GLU A 202 -6.59 -20.09 1.62
C GLU A 202 -7.22 -19.36 0.42
N LEU A 203 -7.24 -18.03 0.44
CA LEU A 203 -7.73 -17.22 -0.67
C LEU A 203 -6.91 -17.46 -1.95
N PHE A 204 -5.60 -17.55 -1.85
CA PHE A 204 -4.73 -17.85 -3.00
C PHE A 204 -4.93 -19.25 -3.55
N ARG A 205 -5.06 -20.26 -2.69
CA ARG A 205 -5.39 -21.63 -3.11
C ARG A 205 -6.75 -21.70 -3.81
N LEU A 206 -7.75 -20.97 -3.32
CA LEU A 206 -9.07 -20.87 -3.97
C LEU A 206 -8.97 -20.28 -5.39
N HIS A 207 -8.02 -19.38 -5.61
CA HIS A 207 -7.72 -18.78 -6.92
C HIS A 207 -6.63 -19.52 -7.70
N ALA A 208 -6.40 -20.81 -7.39
CA ALA A 208 -5.47 -21.70 -8.08
C ALA A 208 -3.98 -21.30 -8.02
N PHE A 209 -3.57 -20.61 -6.96
CA PHE A 209 -2.15 -20.40 -6.63
C PHE A 209 -1.70 -21.42 -5.58
N PHE A 210 -0.64 -22.17 -5.89
CA PHE A 210 -0.19 -23.31 -5.09
C PHE A 210 1.27 -23.14 -4.63
N PRO A 211 1.68 -23.82 -3.55
CA PRO A 211 3.06 -23.83 -3.11
C PRO A 211 4.00 -24.45 -4.14
N LEU A 212 5.24 -23.94 -4.24
CA LEU A 212 6.24 -24.47 -5.19
C LEU A 212 6.67 -25.93 -4.93
N ASN A 213 6.50 -26.43 -3.71
CA ASN A 213 7.05 -27.71 -3.26
C ASN A 213 5.99 -28.78 -2.92
N GLU A 214 4.76 -28.65 -3.42
CA GLU A 214 3.77 -29.75 -3.34
C GLU A 214 3.84 -30.61 -4.62
N ASN A 215 4.92 -31.39 -4.78
CA ASN A 215 5.00 -32.55 -5.68
C ASN A 215 5.77 -33.69 -4.99
#